data_AF-A0A6P0KZB6-F1
#
_entry.id   AF-A0A6P0KZB6-F1
#
_cell.length_a   1.000
_cell.length_b   1.000
_cell.length_c   1.000
_cell.angle_alpha   90.00
_cell.angle_beta   90.00
_cell.angle_gamma   90.00
#
_symmetry.space_group_name_H-M   'P 1'
#
loop_
_entity.id
_entity.type
_entity.pdbx_description
1 polymer ?
#
loop_
_entity_poly.entity_id
_entity_poly.type
_entity_poly.pdbx_seq_one_letter_code
_entity_poly.pdbx_strand_id
1 'polypeptide(L)'
;MTRSITPQLATPLELKTRPAFDMSDDEFFAFCQLNRELRIERDQDGRLVIMTPTGGETGGRNFDLIVQFGNWVCQDGTGKGFDSSTGFILPNGANRSPDVAWVKLERWESLTKEQRKKFVPLCPDFVIELRSGSDRLENLQDKMAEYRSNGTLLGWLIDPNQRQVYVYRLGAEVEQLDNPAKVSGEPVLPGFVLQMDEIWD
;
A
#
# COMPACT_ATOMS: atom_id res chain seq x y z
N MET A 1 -7.63 30.88 28.20
CA MET A 1 -8.02 29.46 28.11
C MET A 1 -8.02 29.07 26.64
N THR A 2 -6.90 28.55 26.14
CA THR A 2 -6.79 28.06 24.77
C THR A 2 -7.49 26.72 24.73
N ARG A 3 -8.66 26.63 24.07
CA ARG A 3 -9.28 25.33 23.79
C ARG A 3 -8.32 24.61 22.84
N SER A 4 -7.62 23.60 23.36
CA SER A 4 -7.00 22.58 22.53
C SER A 4 -8.15 21.90 21.79
N ILE A 5 -8.32 22.26 20.53
CA ILE A 5 -9.17 21.50 19.62
C ILE A 5 -8.35 20.25 19.36
N THR A 6 -8.69 19.13 20.02
CA THR A 6 -8.19 17.83 19.61
C THR A 6 -8.66 17.66 18.16
N PRO A 7 -7.77 17.62 17.16
CA PRO A 7 -8.20 17.39 15.80
C PRO A 7 -8.84 16.01 15.80
N GLN A 8 -10.11 15.95 15.39
CA GLN A 8 -10.76 14.69 15.13
C GLN A 8 -9.92 13.97 14.07
N LEU A 9 -9.41 12.78 14.41
CA LEU A 9 -8.60 11.98 13.49
C LEU A 9 -9.35 11.89 12.17
N ALA A 10 -8.72 12.38 11.10
CA ALA A 10 -9.36 12.46 9.81
C ALA A 10 -9.52 11.04 9.27
N THR A 11 -10.70 10.46 9.45
CA THR A 11 -11.08 9.25 8.74
C THR A 11 -11.09 9.53 7.23
N PRO A 12 -10.65 8.58 6.40
CA PRO A 12 -10.80 8.69 4.95
C PRO A 12 -12.23 9.06 4.58
N LEU A 13 -12.39 9.99 3.64
CA LEU A 13 -13.71 10.34 3.13
C LEU A 13 -14.12 9.28 2.11
N GLU A 14 -15.25 8.61 2.35
CA GLU A 14 -15.81 7.62 1.45
C GLU A 14 -16.96 8.20 0.62
N LEU A 15 -16.91 8.01 -0.71
CA LEU A 15 -17.99 8.37 -1.63
C LEU A 15 -18.53 7.13 -2.33
N LYS A 16 -19.83 6.89 -2.19
CA LYS A 16 -20.56 5.85 -2.93
C LYS A 16 -21.09 6.45 -4.24
N THR A 17 -20.55 5.99 -5.36
CA THR A 17 -20.88 6.51 -6.70
C THR A 17 -22.02 5.71 -7.35
N ARG A 18 -22.12 4.40 -7.06
CA ARG A 18 -23.12 3.51 -7.64
C ARG A 18 -24.46 3.54 -6.88
N PRO A 19 -25.60 3.43 -7.59
CA PRO A 19 -25.73 3.26 -9.05
C PRO A 19 -25.73 4.58 -9.84
N ALA A 20 -25.47 5.73 -9.20
CA ALA A 20 -25.63 7.04 -9.82
C ALA A 20 -24.69 7.24 -11.02
N PHE A 21 -23.43 6.79 -10.91
CA PHE A 21 -22.49 6.72 -12.02
C PHE A 21 -21.38 5.69 -11.74
N ASP A 22 -20.69 5.26 -12.79
CA ASP A 22 -19.54 4.37 -12.71
C ASP A 22 -18.44 4.88 -13.65
N MET A 23 -17.19 4.54 -13.36
CA MET A 23 -16.03 4.94 -14.18
C MET A 23 -15.26 3.70 -14.63
N SER A 24 -14.89 3.64 -15.90
CA SER A 24 -13.84 2.73 -16.36
C SER A 24 -12.50 3.03 -15.66
N ASP A 25 -11.52 2.11 -15.75
CA ASP A 25 -10.19 2.34 -15.17
C ASP A 25 -9.50 3.57 -15.76
N ASP A 26 -9.70 3.82 -17.07
CA ASP A 26 -9.14 4.97 -17.76
C ASP A 26 -9.80 6.29 -17.32
N GLU A 27 -11.11 6.29 -17.12
CA GLU A 27 -11.84 7.44 -16.57
C GLU A 27 -11.46 7.70 -15.12
N PHE A 28 -11.29 6.64 -14.31
CA PHE A 28 -10.87 6.79 -12.93
C PHE A 28 -9.43 7.31 -12.82
N PHE A 29 -8.52 6.81 -13.65
CA PHE A 29 -7.18 7.38 -13.76
C PHE A 29 -7.23 8.86 -14.13
N ALA A 30 -7.99 9.24 -15.16
CA ALA A 30 -8.15 10.63 -15.57
C ALA A 30 -8.77 11.50 -14.44
N PHE A 31 -9.75 10.97 -13.71
CA PHE A 31 -10.36 11.62 -12.56
C PHE A 31 -9.31 11.91 -11.47
N CYS A 32 -8.47 10.94 -11.13
CA CYS A 32 -7.35 11.17 -10.19
C CYS A 32 -6.35 12.20 -10.74
N GLN A 33 -6.07 12.19 -12.04
CA GLN A 33 -5.19 13.19 -12.68
C GLN A 33 -5.79 14.61 -12.71
N LEU A 34 -7.11 14.78 -12.61
CA LEU A 34 -7.74 16.09 -12.46
C LEU A 34 -7.73 16.56 -11.01
N ASN A 35 -7.71 15.63 -10.05
CA ASN A 35 -7.75 15.88 -8.62
C ASN A 35 -6.41 15.53 -7.95
N ARG A 36 -5.29 15.98 -8.52
CA ARG A 36 -3.92 15.55 -8.15
C ARG A 36 -3.53 15.85 -6.70
N GLU A 37 -4.22 16.78 -6.05
CA GLU A 37 -4.00 17.11 -4.64
C GLU A 37 -4.58 16.06 -3.69
N LEU A 38 -5.44 15.18 -4.20
CA LEU A 38 -6.09 14.12 -3.43
C LEU A 38 -5.41 12.78 -3.70
N ARG A 39 -5.32 11.95 -2.66
CA ARG A 39 -5.05 10.53 -2.80
C ARG A 39 -6.36 9.76 -2.83
N ILE A 40 -6.68 9.20 -3.99
CA ILE A 40 -7.98 8.56 -4.22
C ILE A 40 -7.74 7.10 -4.61
N GLU A 41 -8.29 6.19 -3.81
CA GLU A 41 -8.42 4.78 -4.15
C GLU A 41 -9.87 4.47 -4.55
N ARG A 42 -10.06 3.35 -5.23
CA ARG A 42 -11.38 2.79 -5.53
C ARG A 42 -11.42 1.34 -5.10
N ASP A 43 -12.38 0.96 -4.27
CA ASP A 43 -12.52 -0.46 -3.90
C ASP A 43 -13.22 -1.28 -4.99
N GLN A 44 -13.34 -2.59 -4.79
CA GLN A 44 -14.01 -3.51 -5.72
C GLN A 44 -15.50 -3.19 -5.96
N ASP A 45 -16.16 -2.53 -5.01
CA ASP A 45 -17.57 -2.14 -5.12
C ASP A 45 -17.75 -0.82 -5.88
N GLY A 46 -16.64 -0.13 -6.21
CA GLY A 46 -16.62 1.15 -6.90
C GLY A 46 -16.71 2.36 -5.94
N ARG A 47 -16.58 2.15 -4.63
CA ARG A 47 -16.53 3.25 -3.65
C ARG A 47 -15.19 3.95 -3.76
N LEU A 48 -15.23 5.29 -3.76
CA LEU A 48 -14.02 6.10 -3.75
C LEU A 48 -13.61 6.37 -2.30
N VAL A 49 -12.34 6.11 -1.99
CA VAL A 49 -11.75 6.39 -0.69
C VAL A 49 -10.73 7.49 -0.87
N ILE A 50 -11.01 8.66 -0.29
CA ILE A 50 -10.13 9.83 -0.35
C ILE A 50 -9.35 9.89 0.95
N MET A 51 -8.05 9.65 0.86
CA MET A 51 -7.13 9.68 1.99
C MET A 51 -6.65 11.10 2.26
N THR A 52 -6.45 11.43 3.53
CA THR A 52 -5.80 12.68 3.92
C THR A 52 -4.29 12.59 3.71
N PRO A 53 -3.60 13.74 3.54
CA PRO A 53 -2.14 13.76 3.51
C PRO A 53 -1.53 13.10 4.75
N THR A 54 -0.45 12.36 4.54
CA THR A 54 0.31 11.69 5.58
C THR A 54 1.00 12.70 6.50
N GLY A 55 0.92 12.48 7.82
CA GLY A 55 1.64 13.28 8.82
C GLY A 55 3.16 13.06 8.79
N GLY A 56 3.92 13.96 9.42
CA GLY A 56 5.39 13.95 9.36
C GLY A 56 6.05 12.68 9.88
N GLU A 57 5.59 12.13 11.00
CA GLU A 57 6.13 10.89 11.59
C GLU A 57 5.92 9.68 10.67
N THR A 58 4.69 9.45 10.22
CA THR A 58 4.39 8.38 9.25
C THR A 58 5.14 8.59 7.94
N GLY A 59 5.28 9.83 7.47
CA GLY A 59 6.05 10.16 6.28
C GLY A 59 7.54 9.84 6.41
N GLY A 60 8.14 10.14 7.57
CA GLY A 60 9.53 9.80 7.88
C GLY A 60 9.76 8.30 7.90
N ARG A 61 8.93 7.57 8.65
CA ARG A 61 8.98 6.10 8.69
C ARG A 61 8.82 5.46 7.31
N ASN A 62 7.90 5.97 6.49
CA ASN A 62 7.74 5.47 5.12
C ASN A 62 8.96 5.79 4.25
N PHE A 63 9.62 6.93 4.45
CA PHE A 63 10.87 7.25 3.76
C PHE A 63 11.98 6.26 4.10
N ASP A 64 12.19 5.96 5.38
CA ASP A 64 13.22 5.00 5.81
C ASP A 64 12.94 3.58 5.31
N LEU A 65 11.66 3.19 5.32
CA LEU A 65 11.19 1.94 4.73
C LEU A 65 11.51 1.89 3.21
N ILE A 66 11.16 2.94 2.46
CA ILE A 66 11.44 3.03 1.02
C ILE A 66 12.94 3.04 0.74
N VAL A 67 13.76 3.69 1.57
CA VAL A 67 15.22 3.70 1.38
C VAL A 67 15.81 2.30 1.57
N GLN A 68 15.47 1.61 2.65
CA GLN A 68 15.92 0.23 2.88
C GLN A 68 15.48 -0.69 1.75
N PHE A 69 14.20 -0.61 1.37
CA PHE A 69 13.64 -1.43 0.30
C PHE A 69 14.26 -1.12 -1.06
N GLY A 70 14.37 0.15 -1.41
CA GLY A 70 14.94 0.62 -2.68
C GLY A 70 16.39 0.22 -2.87
N ASN A 71 17.20 0.26 -1.80
CA ASN A 71 18.57 -0.23 -1.83
C ASN A 71 18.64 -1.71 -2.19
N TRP A 72 17.78 -2.55 -1.58
CA TRP A 72 17.69 -3.96 -1.92
C TRP A 72 17.19 -4.17 -3.35
N VAL A 73 16.12 -3.49 -3.79
CA VAL A 73 15.59 -3.60 -5.16
C VAL A 73 16.66 -3.31 -6.21
N CYS A 74 17.47 -2.27 -5.99
CA CYS A 74 18.57 -1.92 -6.88
C CYS A 74 19.69 -2.96 -6.91
N GLN A 75 19.96 -3.64 -5.78
CA GLN A 75 21.00 -4.66 -5.68
C GLN A 75 20.57 -6.01 -6.23
N ASP A 76 19.34 -6.43 -5.91
CA ASP A 76 18.77 -7.71 -6.31
C ASP A 76 18.40 -7.74 -7.80
N GLY A 77 17.74 -6.68 -8.29
CA GLY A 77 17.45 -6.53 -9.71
C GLY A 77 16.41 -7.52 -10.29
N THR A 78 15.75 -8.35 -9.46
CA THR A 78 14.77 -9.34 -9.95
C THR A 78 13.36 -8.76 -10.13
N GLY A 79 13.16 -7.48 -9.77
CA GLY A 79 11.88 -6.81 -9.94
C GLY A 79 11.92 -5.29 -9.87
N LYS A 80 10.73 -4.70 -9.91
CA LYS A 80 10.51 -3.26 -9.90
C LYS A 80 9.82 -2.86 -8.60
N GLY A 81 10.45 -1.97 -7.85
CA GLY A 81 9.86 -1.31 -6.68
C GLY A 81 9.06 -0.07 -7.06
N PHE A 82 8.04 0.23 -6.26
CA PHE A 82 7.13 1.36 -6.40
C PHE A 82 6.90 2.03 -5.05
N ASP A 83 6.75 3.35 -5.08
CA ASP A 83 6.49 4.17 -3.90
C ASP A 83 5.00 4.21 -3.53
N SER A 84 4.72 4.91 -2.44
CA SER A 84 3.36 5.05 -1.90
C SER A 84 2.33 5.62 -2.86
N SER A 85 2.74 6.33 -3.92
CA SER A 85 1.83 7.08 -4.81
C SER A 85 1.38 6.30 -6.04
N THR A 86 1.96 5.12 -6.26
CA THR A 86 1.68 4.30 -7.43
C THR A 86 0.38 3.53 -7.27
N GLY A 87 -0.60 3.79 -8.14
CA GLY A 87 -1.85 3.03 -8.19
C GLY A 87 -1.73 1.74 -8.99
N PHE A 88 -2.40 0.68 -8.52
CA PHE A 88 -2.50 -0.64 -9.14
C PHE A 88 -3.97 -1.01 -9.36
N ILE A 89 -4.28 -1.57 -10.52
CA ILE A 89 -5.59 -2.18 -10.80
C ILE A 89 -5.49 -3.66 -10.46
N LEU A 90 -6.18 -4.08 -9.41
CA LEU A 90 -6.23 -5.45 -8.95
C LEU A 90 -7.21 -6.29 -9.81
N PRO A 91 -7.05 -7.63 -9.87
CA PRO A 91 -7.94 -8.53 -10.58
C PRO A 91 -9.44 -8.39 -10.24
N ASN A 92 -9.79 -8.01 -9.02
CA ASN A 92 -11.17 -7.75 -8.61
C ASN A 92 -11.71 -6.36 -9.04
N GLY A 93 -10.92 -5.56 -9.77
CA GLY A 93 -11.28 -4.21 -10.25
C GLY A 93 -11.00 -3.07 -9.28
N ALA A 94 -10.53 -3.38 -8.06
CA ALA A 94 -10.09 -2.36 -7.11
C ALA A 94 -8.83 -1.64 -7.61
N ASN A 95 -8.72 -0.35 -7.28
CA ASN A 95 -7.56 0.49 -7.54
C ASN A 95 -6.93 0.88 -6.20
N ARG A 96 -5.73 0.34 -5.93
CA ARG A 96 -5.04 0.49 -4.64
C ARG A 96 -3.65 1.09 -4.79
N SER A 97 -3.20 1.81 -3.77
CA SER A 97 -1.90 2.46 -3.71
C SER A 97 -1.24 2.09 -2.37
N PRO A 98 -0.52 0.95 -2.28
CA PRO A 98 0.20 0.56 -1.07
C PRO A 98 1.36 1.50 -0.81
N ASP A 99 1.84 1.56 0.44
CA ASP A 99 2.97 2.41 0.83
C ASP A 99 4.28 1.99 0.15
N VAL A 100 4.45 0.68 -0.04
CA VAL A 100 5.47 0.08 -0.91
C VAL A 100 4.86 -1.07 -1.69
N ALA A 101 5.23 -1.17 -2.96
CA ALA A 101 4.93 -2.32 -3.80
C ALA A 101 6.14 -2.81 -4.56
N TRP A 102 6.14 -4.10 -4.87
CA TRP A 102 7.11 -4.71 -5.76
C TRP A 102 6.47 -5.75 -6.66
N VAL A 103 6.93 -5.76 -7.91
CA VAL A 103 6.48 -6.65 -8.96
C VAL A 103 7.69 -7.32 -9.58
N LYS A 104 7.63 -8.63 -9.80
CA LYS A 104 8.64 -9.38 -10.55
C LYS A 104 8.91 -8.73 -11.91
N LEU A 105 10.18 -8.69 -12.30
CA LEU A 105 10.59 -7.97 -13.50
C LEU A 105 9.89 -8.51 -14.75
N GLU A 106 9.75 -9.82 -14.87
CA GLU A 106 9.05 -10.48 -15.99
C GLU A 106 7.59 -10.00 -16.13
N ARG A 107 6.88 -9.80 -15.00
CA ARG A 107 5.48 -9.35 -15.00
C ARG A 107 5.42 -7.87 -15.41
N TRP A 108 6.31 -7.05 -14.88
CA TRP A 108 6.44 -5.64 -15.28
C TRP A 108 6.79 -5.49 -16.77
N GLU A 109 7.69 -6.30 -17.28
CA GLU A 109 8.15 -6.24 -18.67
C GLU A 109 7.13 -6.76 -19.67
N SER A 110 6.20 -7.61 -19.24
CA SER A 110 5.06 -8.04 -20.05
C SER A 110 4.06 -6.91 -20.36
N LEU A 111 4.08 -5.82 -19.58
CA LEU A 111 3.18 -4.68 -19.79
C LEU A 111 3.59 -3.86 -21.00
N THR A 112 2.59 -3.38 -21.74
CA THR A 112 2.78 -2.38 -22.80
C THR A 112 3.27 -1.05 -22.23
N LYS A 113 3.89 -0.22 -23.08
CA LYS A 113 4.37 1.11 -22.67
C LYS A 113 3.26 2.01 -22.13
N GLU A 114 2.04 1.90 -22.66
CA GLU A 114 0.91 2.72 -22.21
C GLU A 114 0.37 2.25 -20.84
N GLN A 115 0.32 0.94 -20.59
CA GLN A 115 -0.05 0.43 -19.26
C GLN A 115 0.92 0.90 -18.17
N ARG A 116 2.23 0.98 -18.48
CA ARG A 116 3.25 1.45 -17.53
C ARG A 116 3.17 2.96 -17.20
N LYS A 117 2.40 3.74 -17.96
CA LYS A 117 2.21 5.19 -17.74
C LYS A 117 0.97 5.54 -16.94
N LYS A 118 0.12 4.55 -16.65
CA LYS A 118 -1.14 4.70 -15.89
C LYS A 118 -1.07 3.88 -14.60
N PHE A 119 -2.21 3.67 -13.95
CA PHE A 119 -2.29 2.67 -12.89
C PHE A 119 -1.93 1.29 -13.44
N VAL A 120 -1.06 0.59 -12.72
CA VAL A 120 -0.42 -0.62 -13.18
C VAL A 120 -1.44 -1.77 -13.11
N PRO A 121 -1.79 -2.44 -14.23
CA PRO A 121 -2.82 -3.47 -14.24
C PRO A 121 -2.28 -4.83 -13.77
N LEU A 122 -1.72 -4.85 -12.56
CA LEU A 122 -1.16 -6.02 -11.89
C LEU A 122 -1.46 -5.92 -10.40
N CYS A 123 -1.76 -7.05 -9.76
CA CYS A 123 -1.59 -7.17 -8.32
C CYS A 123 -0.09 -7.28 -7.98
N PRO A 124 0.48 -6.44 -7.08
CA PRO A 124 1.88 -6.56 -6.68
C PRO A 124 2.21 -7.92 -6.09
N ASP A 125 3.41 -8.44 -6.37
CA ASP A 125 3.91 -9.68 -5.75
C ASP A 125 4.21 -9.48 -4.27
N PHE A 126 4.64 -8.27 -3.90
CA PHE A 126 4.88 -7.84 -2.53
C PHE A 126 4.29 -6.46 -2.26
N VAL A 127 3.68 -6.27 -1.08
CA VAL A 127 3.17 -4.99 -0.60
C VAL A 127 3.53 -4.72 0.86
N ILE A 128 3.67 -3.45 1.22
CA ILE A 128 3.66 -2.99 2.60
C ILE A 128 2.58 -1.91 2.76
N GLU A 129 1.80 -2.01 3.83
CA GLU A 129 0.97 -0.94 4.36
C GLU A 129 1.52 -0.53 5.74
N LEU A 130 1.78 0.76 5.92
CA LEU A 130 2.29 1.35 7.14
C LEU A 130 1.17 2.12 7.83
N ARG A 131 0.72 1.62 8.99
CA ARG A 131 -0.37 2.25 9.73
C ARG A 131 0.01 3.66 10.18
N SER A 132 -0.79 4.65 9.79
CA SER A 132 -0.72 6.00 10.32
C SER A 132 -1.55 6.18 11.59
N GLY A 133 -1.37 7.29 12.29
CA GLY A 133 -2.13 7.60 13.52
C GLY A 133 -3.65 7.72 13.33
N SER A 134 -4.12 8.05 12.12
CA SER A 134 -5.54 8.14 11.78
C SER A 134 -6.15 6.82 11.31
N ASP A 135 -5.34 5.81 11.03
CA ASP A 135 -5.82 4.58 10.42
C ASP A 135 -6.42 3.62 11.45
N ARG A 136 -7.53 3.03 11.03
CA ARG A 136 -8.12 1.87 11.71
C ARG A 136 -7.38 0.61 11.27
N LEU A 137 -6.87 -0.15 12.24
CA LEU A 137 -6.16 -1.40 11.98
C LEU A 137 -6.99 -2.38 11.15
N GLU A 138 -8.26 -2.55 11.51
CA GLU A 138 -9.20 -3.44 10.81
C GLU A 138 -9.30 -3.11 9.31
N ASN A 139 -9.43 -1.83 8.96
CA ASN A 139 -9.51 -1.41 7.56
C ASN A 139 -8.23 -1.78 6.78
N LEU A 140 -7.06 -1.66 7.41
CA LEU A 140 -5.79 -2.07 6.80
C LEU A 140 -5.69 -3.59 6.70
N GLN A 141 -6.15 -4.34 7.70
CA GLN A 141 -6.21 -5.81 7.64
C GLN A 141 -7.13 -6.29 6.51
N ASP A 142 -8.27 -5.65 6.30
CA ASP A 142 -9.17 -5.92 5.18
C ASP A 142 -8.47 -5.64 3.84
N LYS A 143 -7.73 -4.53 3.74
CA LYS A 143 -6.93 -4.18 2.55
C LYS A 143 -5.83 -5.21 2.28
N MET A 144 -5.13 -5.69 3.32
CA MET A 144 -4.13 -6.75 3.20
C MET A 144 -4.74 -8.09 2.78
N ALA A 145 -5.93 -8.42 3.29
CA ALA A 145 -6.67 -9.59 2.86
C ALA A 145 -7.08 -9.47 1.38
N GLU A 146 -7.49 -8.29 0.93
CA GLU A 146 -7.81 -8.00 -0.48
C GLU A 146 -6.59 -8.19 -1.38
N TYR A 147 -5.41 -7.66 -1.03
CA TYR A 147 -4.18 -7.91 -1.80
C TYR A 147 -3.87 -9.40 -1.91
N ARG A 148 -3.93 -10.12 -0.79
CA ARG A 148 -3.68 -11.57 -0.76
C ARG A 148 -4.67 -12.35 -1.62
N SER A 149 -5.97 -12.02 -1.57
CA SER A 149 -6.98 -12.68 -2.42
C SER A 149 -6.81 -12.37 -3.90
N ASN A 150 -6.14 -11.27 -4.23
CA ASN A 150 -5.83 -10.84 -5.59
C ASN A 150 -4.47 -11.34 -6.11
N GLY A 151 -3.74 -12.13 -5.30
CA GLY A 151 -2.54 -12.84 -5.73
C GLY A 151 -1.21 -12.29 -5.19
N THR A 152 -1.23 -11.32 -4.28
CA THR A 152 0.00 -10.91 -3.58
C THR A 152 0.61 -12.09 -2.82
N LEU A 153 1.91 -12.34 -3.04
CA LEU A 153 2.63 -13.49 -2.48
C LEU A 153 3.05 -13.24 -1.03
N LEU A 154 3.46 -12.01 -0.73
CA LEU A 154 3.86 -11.56 0.59
C LEU A 154 3.33 -10.15 0.85
N GLY A 155 2.73 -9.91 2.00
CA GLY A 155 2.30 -8.59 2.43
C GLY A 155 2.68 -8.34 3.88
N TRP A 156 3.14 -7.13 4.20
CA TRP A 156 3.35 -6.69 5.58
C TRP A 156 2.43 -5.53 5.92
N LEU A 157 1.68 -5.66 7.01
CA LEU A 157 1.05 -4.53 7.67
C LEU A 157 1.86 -4.20 8.92
N ILE A 158 2.49 -3.04 8.90
CA ILE A 158 3.33 -2.55 9.98
C ILE A 158 2.48 -1.61 10.83
N ASP A 159 2.37 -1.92 12.13
CA ASP A 159 1.69 -1.09 13.11
C ASP A 159 2.71 -0.53 14.12
N PRO A 160 3.26 0.68 13.88
CA PRO A 160 4.21 1.29 14.79
C PRO A 160 3.61 1.61 16.17
N ASN A 161 2.29 1.81 16.27
CA ASN A 161 1.64 2.17 17.53
C ASN A 161 1.69 1.00 18.53
N GLN A 162 1.64 -0.23 18.02
CA GLN A 162 1.76 -1.46 18.81
C GLN A 162 3.11 -2.14 18.64
N ARG A 163 3.99 -1.61 17.77
CA ARG A 163 5.23 -2.23 17.31
C ARG A 163 5.02 -3.66 16.82
N GLN A 164 4.03 -3.84 15.96
CA GLN A 164 3.65 -5.15 15.44
C GLN A 164 3.82 -5.21 13.93
N VAL A 165 4.11 -6.40 13.43
CA VAL A 165 4.07 -6.70 11.99
C VAL A 165 3.16 -7.88 11.76
N TYR A 166 2.13 -7.67 10.94
CA TYR A 166 1.25 -8.71 10.45
C TYR A 166 1.76 -9.17 9.09
N VAL A 167 2.12 -10.44 8.98
CA VAL A 167 2.69 -11.05 7.78
C VAL A 167 1.64 -11.90 7.08
N TYR A 168 1.30 -11.48 5.87
CA TYR A 168 0.35 -12.13 4.99
C TYR A 168 1.11 -12.92 3.93
N ARG A 169 0.91 -14.23 3.89
CA ARG A 169 1.45 -15.09 2.82
C ARG A 169 0.31 -15.74 2.07
N LEU A 170 0.46 -15.91 0.76
CA LEU A 170 -0.57 -16.55 -0.06
C LEU A 170 -0.80 -17.99 0.43
N GLY A 171 -2.06 -18.32 0.76
CA GLY A 171 -2.46 -19.65 1.20
C GLY A 171 -2.06 -20.02 2.64
N ALA A 172 -1.59 -19.07 3.46
CA ALA A 172 -1.25 -19.31 4.85
C ALA A 172 -2.04 -18.40 5.80
N GLU A 173 -2.13 -18.84 7.06
CA GLU A 173 -2.63 -18.03 8.17
C GLU A 173 -1.77 -16.77 8.37
N VAL A 174 -2.40 -15.72 8.89
CA VAL A 174 -1.69 -14.47 9.18
C VAL A 174 -0.79 -14.70 10.38
N GLU A 175 0.49 -14.39 10.22
CA GLU A 175 1.46 -14.39 11.32
C GLU A 175 1.54 -12.99 11.93
N GLN A 176 1.55 -12.90 13.25
CA GLN A 176 1.73 -11.64 13.97
C GLN A 176 3.06 -11.70 14.73
N LEU A 177 3.96 -10.79 14.38
CA LEU A 177 5.24 -10.61 15.04
C LEU A 177 5.12 -9.45 16.04
N ASP A 178 5.49 -9.72 17.29
CA ASP A 178 5.47 -8.73 18.37
C ASP A 178 6.86 -8.12 18.56
N ASN A 179 6.95 -6.81 18.36
CA ASN A 179 8.17 -6.00 18.43
C ASN A 179 9.41 -6.65 17.77
N PRO A 180 9.31 -7.13 16.50
CA PRO A 180 10.46 -7.74 15.84
C PRO A 180 11.56 -6.70 15.59
N ALA A 181 12.81 -7.07 15.82
CA ALA A 181 13.96 -6.25 15.41
C ALA A 181 14.13 -6.23 13.88
N LYS A 182 13.72 -7.31 13.21
CA LYS A 182 13.85 -7.48 11.76
C LYS A 182 12.73 -8.35 11.19
N VAL A 183 12.38 -8.14 9.93
CA VAL A 183 11.39 -8.95 9.20
C VAL A 183 12.01 -9.45 7.89
N SER A 184 11.93 -10.76 7.64
CA SER A 184 12.51 -11.39 6.45
C SER A 184 11.51 -11.51 5.31
N GLY A 185 11.97 -11.11 4.10
CA GLY A 185 11.21 -11.21 2.85
C GLY A 185 11.21 -12.60 2.20
N GLU A 186 11.92 -13.58 2.78
CA GLU A 186 12.05 -14.91 2.21
C GLU A 186 10.69 -15.64 2.11
N PRO A 187 10.49 -16.51 1.10
CA PRO A 187 11.33 -16.69 -0.10
C PRO A 187 10.98 -15.72 -1.25
N VAL A 188 10.06 -14.77 -1.03
CA VAL A 188 9.51 -13.90 -2.09
C VAL A 188 10.49 -12.81 -2.49
N LEU A 189 11.25 -12.29 -1.53
CA LEU A 189 12.29 -11.28 -1.70
C LEU A 189 13.62 -11.84 -1.20
N PRO A 190 14.37 -12.58 -2.05
CA PRO A 190 15.58 -13.27 -1.63
C PRO A 190 16.60 -12.32 -1.00
N GLY A 191 17.07 -12.67 0.19
CA GLY A 191 18.04 -11.88 0.95
C GLY A 191 17.51 -10.56 1.55
N PHE A 192 16.26 -10.17 1.28
CA PHE A 192 15.72 -8.94 1.86
C PHE A 192 15.37 -9.13 3.34
N VAL A 193 15.84 -8.21 4.16
CA VAL A 193 15.50 -8.11 5.57
C VAL A 193 15.28 -6.64 5.91
N LEU A 194 14.06 -6.31 6.34
CA LEU A 194 13.74 -4.97 6.83
C LEU A 194 14.21 -4.83 8.28
N GLN A 195 15.03 -3.81 8.56
CA GLN A 195 15.39 -3.43 9.92
C GLN A 195 14.31 -2.51 10.48
N MET A 196 13.83 -2.81 11.69
CA MET A 196 12.65 -2.14 12.23
C MET A 196 12.95 -0.95 13.15
N ASP A 197 14.19 -0.78 13.61
CA ASP A 197 14.57 0.24 14.58
C ASP A 197 14.13 1.66 14.14
N GLU A 198 14.44 2.04 12.90
CA GLU A 198 14.05 3.35 12.30
C GLU A 198 12.57 3.42 11.87
N ILE A 199 11.82 2.32 11.98
CA ILE A 199 10.39 2.26 11.60
C ILE A 199 9.49 2.41 12.83
N TRP A 200 9.99 2.07 14.03
CA TRP A 200 9.24 2.15 15.28
C TRP A 200 9.12 3.56 15.83
N ASP A 201 10.19 4.34 15.73
CA ASP A 201 10.31 5.62 16.39
C ASP A 201 10.07 6.78 15.42
#